data_AF-A0A852VV57-F1
#
_entry.id   AF-A0A852VV57-F1
#
_cell.length_a   1.000
_cell.length_b   1.000
_cell.length_c   1.000
_cell.angle_alpha   90.00
_cell.angle_beta   90.00
_cell.angle_gamma   90.00
#
_symmetry.space_group_name_H-M   'P 1'
#
loop_
_entity.id
_entity.type
_entity.pdbx_description
1 polymer ?
#
loop_
_entity_poly.entity_id
_entity_poly.type
_entity_poly.pdbx_seq_one_letter_code
_entity_poly.pdbx_strand_id
1 'polypeptide(L)'
;MTLTTDHAQLTLRVQGDELSTAEPVFGEPRDSSDALTDYRELNRRMSEDGYLLLRGLLPAEQVRQARGEVTRRLAEQGLLKPNTPPEEAVGLPVEEARRQHERGGDASHYQRRIDFMPDQLARNNAPLNELLYGSTMMSFFGNFFGEPAKHFDFTWFRSTFPHSKGTRPHTDAIFMGRAEREQLFTAWTPMGDIDRRQGGLLILEGSHRHPGLRHGYSTTDVDAHCENRPEQPDWWARNRQTNGDDVAIGPDINTIQEMVGGRWLTTDYAAGDVLIFSIFTVHGSLDNQSDHIRLSSDSRYQPASKPADARWVGDNPPGHGDGGKRGLIC
;
A
#
# COMPACT_ATOMS: atom_id res chain seq x y z
N MET A 1 6.21 3.05 -46.23
CA MET A 1 7.04 3.18 -45.03
C MET A 1 6.24 2.68 -43.85
N THR A 2 6.44 1.41 -43.48
CA THR A 2 5.96 0.82 -42.24
C THR A 2 6.77 1.43 -41.09
N LEU A 3 6.12 2.27 -40.29
CA LEU A 3 6.67 2.72 -39.03
C LEU A 3 6.60 1.54 -38.06
N THR A 4 7.71 0.82 -37.93
CA THR A 4 7.95 -0.08 -36.81
C THR A 4 8.17 0.79 -35.58
N THR A 5 7.13 0.98 -34.77
CA THR A 5 7.32 1.44 -33.40
C THR A 5 7.97 0.30 -32.63
N ASP A 6 9.27 0.47 -32.40
CA ASP A 6 10.07 -0.37 -31.53
C ASP A 6 9.61 -0.14 -30.08
N HIS A 7 8.51 -0.79 -29.70
CA HIS A 7 8.12 -0.91 -28.30
C HIS A 7 9.02 -1.97 -27.68
N ALA A 8 10.19 -1.55 -27.18
CA ALA A 8 10.90 -2.35 -26.19
C ALA A 8 9.87 -2.77 -25.12
N GLN A 9 9.66 -4.08 -24.95
CA GLN A 9 8.77 -4.61 -23.92
C GLN A 9 9.16 -3.99 -22.58
N LEU A 10 8.23 -3.31 -21.92
CA LEU A 10 8.47 -2.73 -20.60
C LEU A 10 8.81 -3.85 -19.62
N THR A 11 10.07 -3.93 -19.19
CA THR A 11 10.50 -4.84 -18.14
C THR A 11 10.01 -4.32 -16.79
N LEU A 12 9.07 -5.03 -16.17
CA LEU A 12 8.58 -4.70 -14.83
C LEU A 12 9.60 -5.10 -13.76
N ARG A 13 9.74 -4.28 -12.72
CA ARG A 13 10.70 -4.52 -11.64
C ARG A 13 10.07 -4.30 -10.28
N VAL A 14 10.54 -5.04 -9.29
CA VAL A 14 10.26 -4.82 -7.87
C VAL A 14 11.59 -4.85 -7.14
N GLN A 15 11.93 -3.73 -6.51
CA GLN A 15 13.16 -3.57 -5.72
C GLN A 15 14.46 -3.75 -6.53
N GLY A 16 14.38 -3.54 -7.84
CA GLY A 16 15.45 -3.74 -8.82
C GLY A 16 15.37 -5.10 -9.54
N ASP A 17 14.68 -6.07 -8.94
CA ASP A 17 14.56 -7.43 -9.51
C ASP A 17 13.53 -7.45 -10.62
N GLU A 18 13.86 -8.12 -11.72
CA GLU A 18 12.96 -8.28 -12.85
C GLU A 18 11.80 -9.21 -12.49
N LEU A 19 10.57 -8.72 -12.63
CA LEU A 19 9.36 -9.50 -12.41
C LEU A 19 9.15 -10.43 -13.60
N SER A 20 9.01 -11.74 -13.33
CA SER A 20 8.57 -12.68 -14.35
C SER A 20 7.16 -12.33 -14.83
N THR A 21 7.05 -11.93 -16.10
CA THR A 21 5.77 -11.58 -16.76
C THR A 21 5.30 -12.67 -17.73
N ALA A 22 5.99 -13.81 -17.76
CA ALA A 22 5.63 -14.94 -18.60
C ALA A 22 4.39 -15.66 -18.05
N GLU A 23 3.58 -16.22 -18.95
CA GLU A 23 2.57 -17.19 -18.54
C GLU A 23 3.25 -18.46 -17.99
N PRO A 24 2.68 -19.12 -16.97
CA PRO A 24 1.39 -18.83 -16.34
C PRO A 24 1.49 -17.97 -15.08
N VAL A 25 2.60 -17.30 -14.78
CA VAL A 25 2.90 -16.72 -13.44
C VAL A 25 2.53 -15.24 -13.27
N PHE A 26 1.99 -14.61 -14.31
CA PHE A 26 1.59 -13.21 -14.31
C PHE A 26 0.21 -13.02 -14.94
N GLY A 27 -0.53 -11.98 -14.52
CA GLY A 27 -1.84 -11.67 -15.09
C GLY A 27 -2.43 -10.35 -14.59
N GLU A 28 -3.71 -10.15 -14.91
CA GLU A 28 -4.49 -9.02 -14.41
C GLU A 28 -5.48 -9.48 -13.32
N PRO A 29 -5.73 -8.64 -12.30
CA PRO A 29 -6.78 -8.89 -11.33
C PRO A 29 -8.17 -8.90 -11.99
N ARG A 30 -9.07 -9.72 -11.46
CA ARG A 30 -10.49 -9.73 -11.84
C ARG A 30 -11.11 -8.36 -11.51
N ASP A 31 -11.60 -7.67 -12.54
CA ASP A 31 -12.46 -6.51 -12.35
C ASP A 31 -13.76 -6.95 -11.67
N SER A 32 -14.09 -6.33 -10.53
CA SER A 32 -15.28 -6.62 -9.74
C SER A 32 -16.34 -5.53 -9.79
N SER A 33 -16.22 -4.62 -10.75
CA SER A 33 -17.12 -3.46 -10.88
C SER A 33 -18.53 -3.85 -11.34
N ASP A 34 -18.70 -5.00 -11.99
CA ASP A 34 -19.99 -5.55 -12.36
C ASP A 34 -20.87 -5.92 -11.14
N ALA A 35 -20.24 -6.09 -9.97
CA ALA A 35 -20.90 -6.44 -8.72
C ALA A 35 -20.96 -5.29 -7.70
N LEU A 36 -20.73 -4.03 -8.09
CA LEU A 36 -20.65 -2.87 -7.17
C LEU A 36 -21.84 -2.73 -6.19
N THR A 37 -23.02 -3.20 -6.58
CA THR A 37 -24.23 -3.18 -5.75
C THR A 37 -24.66 -4.57 -5.26
N ASP A 38 -23.99 -5.63 -5.69
CA ASP A 38 -24.20 -7.01 -5.22
C ASP A 38 -23.14 -7.37 -4.16
N TYR A 39 -23.37 -6.90 -2.93
CA TYR A 39 -22.46 -7.13 -1.82
C TYR A 39 -22.30 -8.61 -1.44
N ARG A 40 -23.26 -9.47 -1.80
CA ARG A 40 -23.12 -10.92 -1.61
C ARG A 40 -22.07 -11.47 -2.56
N GLU A 41 -22.11 -11.07 -3.83
CA GLU A 41 -21.11 -11.44 -4.82
C GLU A 41 -19.74 -10.84 -4.49
N LEU A 42 -19.66 -9.57 -4.06
CA LEU A 42 -18.40 -8.98 -3.61
C LEU A 42 -17.81 -9.75 -2.41
N ASN A 43 -18.62 -10.16 -1.43
CA ASN A 43 -18.14 -10.99 -0.33
C ASN A 43 -17.64 -12.36 -0.80
N ARG A 44 -18.33 -12.97 -1.77
CA ARG A 44 -17.89 -14.23 -2.39
C ARG A 44 -16.54 -14.08 -3.09
N ARG A 45 -16.36 -13.01 -3.90
CA ARG A 45 -15.10 -12.70 -4.59
C ARG A 45 -13.97 -12.35 -3.63
N MET A 46 -14.23 -11.55 -2.59
CA MET A 46 -13.23 -11.29 -1.55
C MET A 46 -12.78 -12.59 -0.87
N SER A 47 -13.72 -13.50 -0.59
CA SER A 47 -13.38 -14.81 0.00
C SER A 47 -12.60 -15.70 -0.97
N GLU A 48 -12.95 -15.70 -2.26
CA GLU A 48 -12.35 -16.53 -3.33
C GLU A 48 -11.00 -15.98 -3.84
N ASP A 49 -10.86 -14.68 -3.98
CA ASP A 49 -9.73 -14.06 -4.67
C ASP A 49 -8.80 -13.36 -3.67
N GLY A 50 -9.33 -12.93 -2.52
CA GLY A 50 -8.58 -12.19 -1.50
C GLY A 50 -8.50 -10.69 -1.78
N TYR A 51 -9.16 -10.22 -2.85
CA TYR A 51 -9.20 -8.84 -3.28
C TYR A 51 -10.47 -8.52 -4.08
N LEU A 52 -10.70 -7.23 -4.30
CA LEU A 52 -11.69 -6.63 -5.18
C LEU A 52 -11.05 -5.44 -5.89
N LEU A 53 -10.90 -5.52 -7.21
CA LEU A 53 -10.62 -4.33 -8.03
C LEU A 53 -11.95 -3.69 -8.42
N LEU A 54 -12.16 -2.45 -7.97
CA LEU A 54 -13.39 -1.70 -8.23
C LEU A 54 -13.04 -0.44 -9.01
N ARG A 55 -13.41 -0.43 -10.29
CA ARG A 55 -13.18 0.68 -11.21
C ARG A 55 -14.19 1.79 -10.97
N GLY A 56 -13.69 3.02 -10.84
CA GLY A 56 -14.53 4.21 -10.65
C GLY A 56 -15.43 4.18 -9.40
N LEU A 57 -15.05 3.44 -8.34
CA LEU A 57 -15.78 3.45 -7.07
C LEU A 57 -15.85 4.87 -6.47
N LEU A 58 -14.74 5.61 -6.55
CA LEU A 58 -14.63 6.97 -6.06
C LEU A 58 -14.88 7.97 -7.20
N PRO A 59 -15.59 9.08 -6.95
CA PRO A 59 -15.73 10.14 -7.94
C PRO A 59 -14.36 10.70 -8.37
N ALA A 60 -14.08 10.66 -9.67
CA ALA A 60 -12.80 11.13 -10.22
C ALA A 60 -12.49 12.60 -9.85
N GLU A 61 -13.51 13.44 -9.66
CA GLU A 61 -13.33 14.82 -9.20
C GLU A 61 -12.79 14.90 -7.76
N GLN A 62 -13.28 14.05 -6.84
CA GLN A 62 -12.74 13.99 -5.48
C GLN A 62 -11.27 13.52 -5.49
N VAL A 63 -10.94 12.55 -6.36
CA VAL A 63 -9.55 12.12 -6.55
C VAL A 63 -8.67 13.27 -7.05
N ARG A 64 -9.14 14.06 -8.03
CA ARG A 64 -8.40 15.24 -8.52
C ARG A 64 -8.20 16.28 -7.44
N GLN A 65 -9.19 16.55 -6.60
CA GLN A 65 -9.08 17.51 -5.49
C GLN A 65 -8.06 17.06 -4.44
N ALA A 66 -8.11 15.78 -4.03
CA ALA A 66 -7.12 15.20 -3.13
C ALA A 66 -5.71 15.23 -3.73
N ARG A 67 -5.56 14.83 -5.01
CA ARG A 67 -4.30 14.89 -5.75
C ARG A 67 -3.76 16.31 -5.80
N GLY A 68 -4.59 17.30 -6.13
CA GLY A 68 -4.18 18.70 -6.22
C GLY A 68 -3.64 19.25 -4.90
N GLU A 69 -4.26 18.90 -3.77
CA GLU A 69 -3.74 19.29 -2.45
C GLU A 69 -2.42 18.60 -2.12
N VAL A 70 -2.29 17.31 -2.44
CA VAL A 70 -1.04 16.56 -2.25
C VAL A 70 0.09 17.13 -3.10
N THR A 71 -0.14 17.40 -4.37
CA THR A 71 0.89 17.93 -5.27
C THR A 71 1.26 19.36 -4.93
N ARG A 72 0.31 20.18 -4.48
CA ARG A 72 0.59 21.51 -3.91
C ARG A 72 1.57 21.42 -2.74
N ARG A 73 1.34 20.50 -1.78
CA ARG A 73 2.25 20.28 -0.63
C ARG A 73 3.63 19.76 -1.04
N LEU A 74 3.71 18.92 -2.07
CA LEU A 74 4.98 18.48 -2.66
C LEU A 74 5.74 19.65 -3.30
N ALA A 75 5.03 20.53 -4.00
CA ALA A 75 5.61 21.73 -4.60
C ALA A 75 6.16 22.69 -3.54
N GLU A 76 5.44 22.89 -2.42
CA GLU A 76 5.89 23.72 -1.29
C GLU A 76 7.16 23.19 -0.62
N GLN A 77 7.35 21.88 -0.62
CA GLN A 77 8.58 21.23 -0.15
C GLN A 77 9.70 21.25 -1.20
N GLY A 78 9.43 21.77 -2.40
CA GLY A 78 10.39 21.79 -3.51
C GLY A 78 10.71 20.40 -4.06
N LEU A 79 9.77 19.46 -3.97
CA LEU A 79 9.98 18.06 -4.39
C LEU A 79 9.52 17.78 -5.83
N LEU A 80 8.90 18.75 -6.48
CA LEU A 80 8.49 18.68 -7.88
C LEU A 80 9.50 19.40 -8.78
N LYS A 81 9.56 18.96 -10.04
CA LYS A 81 10.40 19.58 -11.06
C LYS A 81 9.92 21.02 -11.34
N PRO A 82 10.81 22.03 -11.29
CA PRO A 82 10.45 23.41 -11.61
C PRO A 82 9.89 23.54 -13.02
N ASN A 83 9.00 24.53 -13.23
CA ASN A 83 8.36 24.82 -14.52
C ASN A 83 7.50 23.67 -15.08
N THR A 84 7.01 22.78 -14.22
CA THR A 84 5.96 21.81 -14.56
C THR A 84 4.71 22.10 -13.73
N PRO A 85 3.49 21.87 -14.26
CA PRO A 85 2.28 22.00 -13.46
C PRO A 85 2.29 21.00 -12.29
N PRO A 86 2.07 21.42 -11.03
CA PRO A 86 2.14 20.53 -9.88
C PRO A 86 1.26 19.28 -10.00
N GLU A 87 0.07 19.40 -10.59
CA GLU A 87 -0.88 18.33 -10.83
C GLU A 87 -0.33 17.18 -11.69
N GLU A 88 0.66 17.43 -12.55
CA GLU A 88 1.35 16.38 -13.30
C GLU A 88 2.26 15.54 -12.40
N ALA A 89 2.61 16.04 -11.21
CA ALA A 89 3.48 15.39 -10.24
C ALA A 89 4.83 14.94 -10.82
N VAL A 90 5.38 15.69 -11.78
CA VAL A 90 6.74 15.43 -12.30
C VAL A 90 7.73 15.66 -11.16
N GLY A 91 8.37 14.58 -10.71
CA GLY A 91 9.21 14.61 -9.51
C GLY A 91 10.63 15.07 -9.80
N LEU A 92 11.34 15.52 -8.76
CA LEU A 92 12.79 15.54 -8.80
C LEU A 92 13.35 14.10 -8.88
N PRO A 93 14.56 13.89 -9.44
CA PRO A 93 15.27 12.63 -9.27
C PRO A 93 15.36 12.25 -7.79
N VAL A 94 15.13 10.98 -7.45
CA VAL A 94 14.98 10.52 -6.05
C VAL A 94 16.13 10.97 -5.13
N GLU A 95 17.37 10.92 -5.61
CA GLU A 95 18.55 11.36 -4.83
C GLU A 95 18.59 12.87 -4.59
N GLU A 96 18.07 13.66 -5.52
CA GLU A 96 17.91 15.11 -5.33
C GLU A 96 16.77 15.42 -4.37
N ALA A 97 15.63 14.73 -4.52
CA ALA A 97 14.50 14.85 -3.60
C ALA A 97 14.91 14.50 -2.15
N ARG A 98 15.70 13.44 -1.95
CA ARG A 98 16.24 13.06 -0.62
C ARG A 98 17.06 14.19 -0.01
N ARG A 99 18.04 14.73 -0.75
CA ARG A 99 18.88 15.85 -0.27
C ARG A 99 18.07 17.10 0.02
N GLN A 100 17.06 17.39 -0.80
CA GLN A 100 16.17 18.54 -0.60
C GLN A 100 15.36 18.38 0.68
N HIS A 101 14.81 17.18 0.91
CA HIS A 101 14.00 16.87 2.08
C HIS A 101 14.83 16.85 3.38
N GLU A 102 16.04 16.29 3.38
CA GLU A 102 16.94 16.23 4.55
C GLU A 102 17.37 17.61 5.07
N ARG A 103 17.41 18.63 4.21
CA ARG A 103 17.75 20.01 4.61
C ARG A 103 16.68 20.68 5.47
N GLY A 104 15.50 20.07 5.62
CA GLY A 104 14.36 20.59 6.37
C GLY A 104 14.46 20.50 7.90
N GLY A 105 15.47 19.82 8.46
CA GLY A 105 15.70 19.74 9.92
C GLY A 105 15.41 18.36 10.56
N ASP A 106 15.57 18.29 11.89
CA ASP A 106 15.51 17.05 12.67
C ASP A 106 14.06 16.57 12.85
N ALA A 107 13.63 15.75 11.89
CA ALA A 107 12.27 15.27 11.79
C ALA A 107 12.16 13.82 12.30
N SER A 108 10.98 13.42 12.78
CA SER A 108 10.64 12.05 13.23
C SER A 108 11.00 10.97 12.20
N HIS A 109 10.99 9.69 12.62
CA HIS A 109 11.30 8.56 11.75
C HIS A 109 10.51 8.54 10.42
N TYR A 110 9.23 8.90 10.43
CA TYR A 110 8.43 9.04 9.20
C TYR A 110 8.67 10.35 8.50
N GLN A 111 8.90 11.43 9.26
CA GLN A 111 9.12 12.72 8.66
C GLN A 111 10.39 12.76 7.82
N ARG A 112 11.37 11.85 7.96
CA ARG A 112 12.57 11.81 7.10
C ARG A 112 12.37 11.09 5.77
N ARG A 113 11.26 10.37 5.60
CA ARG A 113 11.00 9.54 4.41
C ARG A 113 10.24 10.32 3.35
N ILE A 114 10.75 10.28 2.12
CA ILE A 114 10.08 10.87 0.95
C ILE A 114 9.17 9.88 0.23
N ASP A 115 9.35 8.57 0.47
CA ASP A 115 8.57 7.49 -0.13
C ASP A 115 7.33 7.12 0.70
N PHE A 116 7.30 7.55 1.96
CA PHE A 116 6.22 7.33 2.91
C PHE A 116 5.99 8.57 3.77
N MET A 117 4.93 9.33 3.46
CA MET A 117 4.74 10.70 3.97
C MET A 117 3.38 10.89 4.70
N PRO A 118 3.09 10.13 5.77
CA PRO A 118 1.83 10.24 6.50
C PRO A 118 1.66 11.62 7.15
N ASP A 119 2.74 12.22 7.65
CA ASP A 119 2.70 13.49 8.36
C ASP A 119 2.62 14.69 7.41
N GLN A 120 3.38 14.67 6.31
CA GLN A 120 3.51 15.80 5.41
C GLN A 120 2.37 15.87 4.40
N LEU A 121 1.91 14.72 3.89
CA LEU A 121 0.93 14.68 2.80
C LEU A 121 -0.47 14.28 3.26
N ALA A 122 -0.60 13.38 4.24
CA ALA A 122 -1.92 12.90 4.67
C ALA A 122 -2.50 13.64 5.87
N ARG A 123 -1.69 13.94 6.89
CA ARG A 123 -2.19 14.63 8.09
C ARG A 123 -2.73 16.02 7.74
N ASN A 124 -3.85 16.39 8.36
CA ASN A 124 -4.52 17.69 8.15
C ASN A 124 -4.83 17.98 6.67
N ASN A 125 -5.16 16.96 5.87
CA ASN A 125 -5.51 17.09 4.46
C ASN A 125 -7.00 16.79 4.27
N ALA A 126 -7.84 17.84 4.28
CA ALA A 126 -9.29 17.67 4.22
C ALA A 126 -9.79 17.02 2.91
N PRO A 127 -9.30 17.40 1.71
CA PRO A 127 -9.67 16.71 0.47
C PRO A 127 -9.32 15.22 0.47
N LEU A 128 -8.14 14.85 0.98
CA LEU A 128 -7.75 13.45 1.11
C LEU A 128 -8.60 12.71 2.15
N ASN A 129 -8.88 13.36 3.29
CA ASN A 129 -9.69 12.78 4.34
C ASN A 129 -11.12 12.50 3.85
N GLU A 130 -11.74 13.42 3.10
CA GLU A 130 -13.04 13.17 2.48
C GLU A 130 -12.99 12.03 1.45
N LEU A 131 -11.93 11.96 0.63
CA LEU A 131 -11.79 10.88 -0.35
C LEU A 131 -11.70 9.50 0.30
N LEU A 132 -10.89 9.37 1.35
CA LEU A 132 -10.61 8.08 2.00
C LEU A 132 -11.66 7.71 3.05
N TYR A 133 -12.14 8.67 3.82
CA TYR A 133 -12.98 8.43 5.01
C TYR A 133 -14.36 9.08 4.93
N GLY A 134 -14.67 9.72 3.80
CA GLY A 134 -15.97 10.30 3.54
C GLY A 134 -17.04 9.28 3.16
N SER A 135 -18.18 9.82 2.76
CA SER A 135 -19.42 9.05 2.61
C SER A 135 -19.34 7.89 1.62
N THR A 136 -18.67 8.05 0.47
CA THR A 136 -18.57 7.02 -0.57
C THR A 136 -17.89 5.75 -0.04
N MET A 137 -16.68 5.90 0.51
CA MET A 137 -15.89 4.77 1.01
C MET A 137 -16.54 4.13 2.24
N MET A 138 -17.01 4.96 3.18
CA MET A 138 -17.65 4.46 4.40
C MET A 138 -18.99 3.76 4.13
N SER A 139 -19.77 4.24 3.15
CA SER A 139 -21.00 3.56 2.73
C SER A 139 -20.71 2.25 2.02
N PHE A 140 -19.68 2.20 1.16
CA PHE A 140 -19.25 0.96 0.53
C PHE A 140 -18.93 -0.11 1.58
N PHE A 141 -18.06 0.21 2.54
CA PHE A 141 -17.68 -0.76 3.58
C PHE A 141 -18.83 -1.08 4.53
N GLY A 142 -19.68 -0.11 4.86
CA GLY A 142 -20.87 -0.35 5.69
C GLY A 142 -21.82 -1.37 5.07
N ASN A 143 -22.08 -1.24 3.76
CA ASN A 143 -22.89 -2.22 3.03
C ASN A 143 -22.16 -3.56 2.84
N PHE A 144 -20.85 -3.52 2.58
CA PHE A 144 -20.02 -4.72 2.41
C PHE A 144 -19.98 -5.58 3.66
N PHE A 145 -19.92 -4.96 4.85
CA PHE A 145 -19.99 -5.65 6.14
C PHE A 145 -21.43 -5.99 6.58
N GLY A 146 -22.43 -5.30 6.05
CA GLY A 146 -23.82 -5.39 6.50
C GLY A 146 -24.06 -4.72 7.87
N GLU A 147 -23.10 -3.93 8.34
CA GLU A 147 -23.15 -3.15 9.58
C GLU A 147 -22.25 -1.91 9.45
N PRO A 148 -22.34 -0.90 10.33
CA PRO A 148 -21.46 0.27 10.25
C PRO A 148 -19.98 -0.12 10.21
N ALA A 149 -19.23 0.49 9.29
CA ALA A 149 -17.78 0.33 9.20
C ALA A 149 -17.07 1.33 10.12
N LYS A 150 -15.82 1.02 10.45
CA LYS A 150 -14.83 1.98 10.95
C LYS A 150 -13.51 1.79 10.25
N HIS A 151 -12.65 2.79 10.33
CA HIS A 151 -11.31 2.76 9.76
C HIS A 151 -10.24 2.97 10.84
N PHE A 152 -8.98 2.77 10.47
CA PHE A 152 -7.85 3.26 11.25
C PHE A 152 -7.65 4.76 11.02
N ASP A 153 -7.18 5.47 12.05
CA ASP A 153 -6.92 6.91 11.99
C ASP A 153 -5.54 7.20 11.35
N PHE A 154 -4.64 6.21 11.36
CA PHE A 154 -3.38 6.30 10.63
C PHE A 154 -3.62 6.12 9.12
N THR A 155 -3.15 7.09 8.32
CA THR A 155 -3.20 7.04 6.85
C THR A 155 -1.81 6.75 6.29
N TRP A 156 -1.64 5.61 5.61
CA TRP A 156 -0.41 5.32 4.89
C TRP A 156 -0.47 6.06 3.56
N PHE A 157 0.44 7.01 3.36
CA PHE A 157 0.54 7.76 2.12
C PHE A 157 1.89 7.51 1.47
N ARG A 158 1.87 7.06 0.22
CA ARG A 158 3.06 6.67 -0.53
C ARG A 158 3.29 7.63 -1.68
N SER A 159 4.53 8.03 -1.80
CA SER A 159 5.03 8.94 -2.83
C SER A 159 6.26 8.29 -3.46
N THR A 160 6.05 7.31 -4.35
CA THR A 160 7.16 6.61 -4.99
C THR A 160 7.74 7.52 -6.09
N PHE A 161 8.89 8.11 -5.79
CA PHE A 161 9.57 9.08 -6.65
C PHE A 161 10.07 8.46 -7.97
N PRO A 162 10.39 9.29 -8.97
CA PRO A 162 10.97 8.85 -10.23
C PRO A 162 12.19 7.94 -10.05
N HIS A 163 12.23 6.83 -10.80
CA HIS A 163 13.34 5.87 -10.82
C HIS A 163 13.68 5.28 -9.44
N SER A 164 12.68 5.20 -8.55
CA SER A 164 12.82 4.64 -7.21
C SER A 164 12.20 3.25 -7.08
N LYS A 165 12.66 2.53 -6.05
CA LYS A 165 12.19 1.17 -5.77
C LYS A 165 10.77 1.17 -5.22
N GLY A 166 9.99 0.18 -5.63
CA GLY A 166 8.66 -0.11 -5.10
C GLY A 166 8.72 -0.80 -3.73
N THR A 167 7.57 -1.24 -3.23
CA THR A 167 7.46 -1.88 -1.91
C THR A 167 7.74 -3.37 -2.01
N ARG A 168 8.58 -3.90 -1.12
CA ARG A 168 8.82 -5.35 -1.01
C ARG A 168 7.55 -6.12 -0.69
N PRO A 169 7.40 -7.37 -1.18
CA PRO A 169 6.23 -8.17 -0.89
C PRO A 169 6.08 -8.54 0.59
N HIS A 170 4.90 -8.27 1.14
CA HIS A 170 4.54 -8.54 2.52
C HIS A 170 3.02 -8.82 2.67
N THR A 171 2.59 -9.18 3.87
CA THR A 171 1.17 -9.16 4.26
C THR A 171 0.98 -8.11 5.34
N ASP A 172 -0.09 -7.33 5.29
CA ASP A 172 -0.39 -6.32 6.30
C ASP A 172 -0.63 -6.91 7.69
N ALA A 173 -1.03 -8.18 7.77
CA ALA A 173 -1.35 -8.89 9.01
C ALA A 173 -0.26 -8.79 10.09
N ILE A 174 1.01 -8.63 9.73
CA ILE A 174 2.11 -8.52 10.70
C ILE A 174 2.19 -7.14 11.37
N PHE A 175 1.64 -6.12 10.73
CA PHE A 175 1.65 -4.72 11.16
C PHE A 175 0.37 -4.33 11.90
N MET A 176 -0.75 -4.98 11.62
CA MET A 176 -2.07 -4.59 12.15
C MET A 176 -2.92 -5.77 12.63
N GLY A 177 -2.26 -6.86 13.04
CA GLY A 177 -2.90 -8.12 13.41
C GLY A 177 -3.24 -8.30 14.89
N ARG A 178 -3.31 -7.25 15.75
CA ARG A 178 -3.54 -7.45 17.20
C ARG A 178 -5.00 -7.60 17.62
N ALA A 179 -5.94 -7.23 16.78
CA ALA A 179 -7.37 -7.20 17.11
C ALA A 179 -8.20 -8.02 16.10
N GLU A 180 -9.16 -7.42 15.41
CA GLU A 180 -9.85 -8.06 14.28
C GLU A 180 -8.90 -8.25 13.11
N ARG A 181 -8.96 -9.41 12.47
CA ARG A 181 -8.02 -9.79 11.41
C ARG A 181 -8.73 -10.36 10.19
N GLU A 182 -9.83 -11.07 10.39
CA GLU A 182 -10.53 -11.78 9.33
C GLU A 182 -11.40 -10.81 8.52
N GLN A 183 -11.96 -9.80 9.19
CA GLN A 183 -12.71 -8.72 8.56
C GLN A 183 -11.99 -7.37 8.65
N LEU A 184 -10.67 -7.40 8.42
CA LEU A 184 -9.86 -6.20 8.24
C LEU A 184 -9.35 -6.18 6.80
N PHE A 185 -9.65 -5.11 6.09
CA PHE A 185 -9.33 -4.95 4.68
C PHE A 185 -8.54 -3.67 4.45
N THR A 186 -7.54 -3.74 3.58
CA THR A 186 -6.82 -2.59 3.07
C THR A 186 -7.50 -2.12 1.78
N ALA A 187 -7.76 -0.82 1.67
CA ALA A 187 -8.14 -0.16 0.43
C ALA A 187 -6.94 0.64 -0.09
N TRP A 188 -6.37 0.19 -1.20
CA TRP A 188 -5.35 0.94 -1.92
C TRP A 188 -6.03 1.85 -2.93
N THR A 189 -5.78 3.16 -2.78
CA THR A 189 -6.40 4.21 -3.60
C THR A 189 -5.30 4.95 -4.38
N PRO A 190 -5.29 4.88 -5.73
CA PRO A 190 -4.42 5.67 -6.56
C PRO A 190 -4.88 7.14 -6.57
N MET A 191 -3.94 8.09 -6.44
CA MET A 191 -4.24 9.53 -6.46
C MET A 191 -4.16 10.06 -7.89
N GLY A 192 -4.83 9.40 -8.84
CA GLY A 192 -4.75 9.68 -10.27
C GLY A 192 -4.48 8.42 -11.09
N ASP A 193 -4.32 8.60 -12.40
CA ASP A 193 -3.96 7.50 -13.30
C ASP A 193 -2.54 7.00 -12.97
N ILE A 194 -2.34 5.67 -12.96
CA ILE A 194 -1.06 5.01 -12.71
C ILE A 194 -0.92 3.87 -13.71
N ASP A 195 0.00 4.02 -14.65
CA ASP A 195 0.35 2.94 -15.56
C ASP A 195 1.40 1.98 -14.95
N ARG A 196 1.63 0.86 -15.62
CA ARG A 196 2.67 -0.13 -15.25
C ARG A 196 4.09 0.45 -15.20
N ARG A 197 4.38 1.55 -15.89
CA ARG A 197 5.71 2.20 -15.86
C ARG A 197 5.88 3.03 -14.59
N GLN A 198 4.85 3.74 -14.16
CA GLN A 198 4.83 4.49 -12.91
C GLN A 198 4.76 3.58 -11.68
N GLY A 199 4.22 2.37 -11.87
CA GLY A 199 4.42 1.23 -10.98
C GLY A 199 3.34 1.09 -9.91
N GLY A 200 2.18 0.52 -10.28
CA GLY A 200 1.07 0.28 -9.37
C GLY A 200 1.26 -0.86 -8.36
N LEU A 201 0.20 -1.16 -7.61
CA LEU A 201 0.18 -2.26 -6.64
C LEU A 201 0.19 -3.62 -7.34
N LEU A 202 0.91 -4.57 -6.75
CA LEU A 202 0.95 -6.00 -7.11
C LEU A 202 0.32 -6.82 -6.00
N ILE A 203 -0.48 -7.83 -6.36
CA ILE A 203 -1.00 -8.83 -5.42
C ILE A 203 -0.69 -10.24 -5.91
N LEU A 204 -0.47 -11.17 -5.00
CA LEU A 204 -0.23 -12.57 -5.33
C LEU A 204 -1.53 -13.36 -5.20
N GLU A 205 -2.01 -13.87 -6.33
CA GLU A 205 -3.28 -14.59 -6.45
C GLU A 205 -3.39 -15.75 -5.44
N GLY A 206 -4.48 -15.77 -4.65
CA GLY A 206 -4.78 -16.85 -3.70
C GLY A 206 -3.89 -16.89 -2.45
N SER A 207 -2.91 -15.99 -2.32
CA SER A 207 -1.94 -15.98 -1.21
C SER A 207 -2.57 -15.77 0.17
N HIS A 208 -3.72 -15.10 0.25
CA HIS A 208 -4.48 -14.88 1.48
C HIS A 208 -4.95 -16.18 2.15
N ARG A 209 -5.04 -17.28 1.39
CA ARG A 209 -5.38 -18.61 1.90
C ARG A 209 -4.18 -19.53 2.07
N HIS A 210 -2.97 -19.10 1.73
CA HIS A 210 -1.81 -19.98 1.77
C HIS A 210 -1.55 -20.45 3.22
N PRO A 211 -1.64 -21.75 3.52
CA PRO A 211 -1.65 -22.25 4.90
C PRO A 211 -0.33 -21.95 5.61
N GLY A 212 0.80 -22.02 4.91
CA GLY A 212 2.11 -21.69 5.49
C GLY A 212 2.26 -20.20 5.85
N LEU A 213 1.57 -19.30 5.14
CA LEU A 213 1.58 -17.87 5.49
C LEU A 213 0.62 -17.61 6.65
N ARG A 214 -0.60 -18.15 6.57
CA ARG A 214 -1.66 -17.98 7.57
C ARG A 214 -1.27 -18.47 8.96
N HIS A 215 -0.56 -19.59 9.05
CA HIS A 215 -0.11 -20.18 10.32
C HIS A 215 1.36 -19.89 10.66
N GLY A 216 2.06 -19.14 9.80
CA GLY A 216 3.48 -18.82 9.95
C GLY A 216 3.71 -17.32 9.91
N TYR A 217 4.25 -16.81 8.79
CA TYR A 217 4.65 -15.40 8.66
C TYR A 217 3.58 -14.42 9.15
N SER A 218 2.33 -14.58 8.73
CA SER A 218 1.25 -13.64 9.03
C SER A 218 0.76 -13.66 10.48
N THR A 219 1.23 -14.60 11.33
CA THR A 219 0.95 -14.58 12.78
C THR A 219 1.93 -13.72 13.56
N THR A 220 2.98 -13.22 12.91
CA THR A 220 3.98 -12.35 13.51
C THR A 220 3.36 -11.03 13.93
N ASP A 221 3.77 -10.49 15.08
CA ASP A 221 3.56 -9.09 15.45
C ASP A 221 4.94 -8.43 15.46
N VAL A 222 5.22 -7.58 14.47
CA VAL A 222 6.57 -6.99 14.32
C VAL A 222 6.98 -6.09 15.49
N ASP A 223 5.99 -5.61 16.25
CA ASP A 223 6.19 -4.75 17.40
C ASP A 223 6.12 -5.54 18.72
N ALA A 224 6.09 -6.87 18.68
CA ALA A 224 6.23 -7.70 19.86
C ALA A 224 7.70 -7.99 20.21
N HIS A 225 7.98 -8.15 21.51
CA HIS A 225 9.28 -8.62 22.01
C HIS A 225 9.10 -9.58 23.19
N CYS A 226 10.13 -10.38 23.48
CA CYS A 226 10.10 -11.37 24.55
C CYS A 226 10.56 -10.75 25.88
N GLU A 227 9.69 -10.70 26.89
CA GLU A 227 10.03 -10.07 28.18
C GLU A 227 10.92 -10.97 29.03
N ASN A 228 10.66 -12.28 29.03
CA ASN A 228 11.39 -13.24 29.85
C ASN A 228 12.64 -13.83 29.15
N ARG A 229 12.97 -13.33 27.95
CA ARG A 229 14.21 -13.65 27.22
C ARG A 229 14.81 -12.37 26.62
N PRO A 230 15.20 -11.39 27.45
CA PRO A 230 15.59 -10.05 27.01
C PRO A 230 16.86 -10.02 26.15
N GLU A 231 17.66 -11.08 26.17
CA GLU A 231 18.82 -11.27 25.30
C GLU A 231 18.45 -11.59 23.85
N GLN A 232 17.21 -12.04 23.59
CA GLN A 232 16.77 -12.34 22.23
C GLN A 232 16.48 -11.04 21.46
N PRO A 233 17.06 -10.86 20.25
CA PRO A 233 16.74 -9.72 19.43
C PRO A 233 15.27 -9.74 19.04
N ASP A 234 14.62 -8.58 19.11
CA ASP A 234 13.25 -8.42 18.65
C ASP A 234 13.13 -8.68 17.14
N TRP A 235 11.90 -8.67 16.63
CA TRP A 235 11.66 -8.95 15.22
C TRP A 235 12.41 -7.97 14.29
N TRP A 236 12.39 -6.68 14.58
CA TRP A 236 13.05 -5.65 13.77
C TRP A 236 14.58 -5.79 13.77
N ALA A 237 15.18 -6.13 14.91
CA ALA A 237 16.61 -6.40 15.01
C ALA A 237 17.01 -7.63 14.18
N ARG A 238 16.20 -8.69 14.16
CA ARG A 238 16.43 -9.87 13.31
C ARG A 238 16.22 -9.54 11.82
N ASN A 239 15.12 -8.87 11.49
CA ASN A 239 14.80 -8.50 10.12
C ASN A 239 15.90 -7.62 9.49
N ARG A 240 16.46 -6.66 10.24
CA ARG A 240 17.55 -5.80 9.76
C ARG A 240 18.81 -6.53 9.33
N GLN A 241 19.07 -7.72 9.89
CA GLN A 241 20.23 -8.52 9.51
C GLN A 241 20.09 -9.11 8.10
N THR A 242 18.86 -9.31 7.62
CA THR A 242 18.58 -9.97 6.33
C THR A 242 18.01 -9.01 5.29
N ASN A 243 17.11 -8.12 5.70
CA ASN A 243 16.31 -7.28 4.81
C ASN A 243 16.60 -5.78 4.97
N GLY A 244 17.50 -5.38 5.86
CA GLY A 244 17.67 -3.97 6.23
C GLY A 244 16.40 -3.41 6.89
N ASP A 245 16.07 -2.16 6.60
CA ASP A 245 14.88 -1.50 7.16
C ASP A 245 13.57 -1.89 6.45
N ASP A 246 13.64 -2.67 5.37
CA ASP A 246 12.46 -3.18 4.66
C ASP A 246 11.92 -4.46 5.30
N VAL A 247 10.62 -4.71 5.11
CA VAL A 247 9.97 -5.95 5.51
C VAL A 247 9.64 -6.79 4.28
N ALA A 248 10.04 -8.06 4.27
CA ALA A 248 9.82 -8.97 3.17
C ALA A 248 9.48 -10.39 3.63
N ILE A 249 8.67 -11.09 2.85
CA ILE A 249 8.35 -12.52 3.06
C ILE A 249 9.45 -13.43 2.53
N GLY A 250 10.23 -12.96 1.57
CA GLY A 250 11.29 -13.73 0.92
C GLY A 250 12.33 -12.82 0.26
N PRO A 251 13.34 -13.42 -0.39
CA PRO A 251 14.50 -12.69 -0.90
C PRO A 251 14.17 -11.80 -2.10
N ASP A 252 13.33 -12.29 -3.03
CA ASP A 252 12.93 -11.58 -4.24
C ASP A 252 11.50 -11.98 -4.69
N ILE A 253 10.96 -11.20 -5.63
CA ILE A 253 9.57 -11.29 -6.11
C ILE A 253 9.24 -12.64 -6.78
N ASN A 254 10.19 -13.25 -7.49
CA ASN A 254 9.97 -14.49 -8.23
C ASN A 254 10.09 -15.70 -7.30
N THR A 255 11.09 -15.71 -6.41
CA THR A 255 11.21 -16.75 -5.37
C THR A 255 9.96 -16.79 -4.48
N ILE A 256 9.37 -15.64 -4.13
CA ILE A 256 8.12 -15.59 -3.36
C ILE A 256 6.96 -16.22 -4.15
N GLN A 257 6.87 -15.98 -5.46
CA GLN A 257 5.86 -16.59 -6.31
C GLN A 257 6.02 -18.11 -6.39
N GLU A 258 7.26 -18.62 -6.53
CA GLU A 258 7.52 -20.06 -6.55
C GLU A 258 7.16 -20.73 -5.21
N MET A 259 7.46 -20.06 -4.09
CA MET A 259 7.18 -20.57 -2.74
C MET A 259 5.70 -20.61 -2.39
N VAL A 260 4.93 -19.60 -2.81
CA VAL A 260 3.51 -19.45 -2.44
C VAL A 260 2.59 -20.03 -3.52
N GLY A 261 3.04 -20.03 -4.77
CA GLY A 261 2.23 -20.33 -5.95
C GLY A 261 1.34 -19.15 -6.38
N GLY A 262 0.53 -19.38 -7.42
CA GLY A 262 -0.36 -18.39 -8.00
C GLY A 262 0.35 -17.43 -8.96
N ARG A 263 -0.35 -16.36 -9.34
CA ARG A 263 0.13 -15.34 -10.28
C ARG A 263 0.35 -14.01 -9.58
N TRP A 264 1.38 -13.28 -9.99
CA TRP A 264 1.44 -11.86 -9.72
C TRP A 264 0.41 -11.12 -10.59
N LEU A 265 -0.48 -10.38 -9.94
CA LEU A 265 -1.55 -9.64 -10.59
C LEU A 265 -1.33 -8.14 -10.42
N THR A 266 -1.38 -7.40 -11.54
CA THR A 266 -1.42 -5.94 -11.55
C THR A 266 -2.06 -5.44 -12.85
N THR A 267 -2.43 -4.17 -12.88
CA THR A 267 -3.13 -3.51 -14.00
C THR A 267 -2.75 -2.02 -14.03
N ASP A 268 -3.11 -1.33 -15.11
CA ASP A 268 -3.13 0.13 -15.11
C ASP A 268 -4.34 0.61 -14.30
N TYR A 269 -4.17 1.64 -13.50
CA TYR A 269 -5.22 2.21 -12.64
C TYR A 269 -5.63 3.58 -13.16
N ALA A 270 -6.92 3.90 -13.02
CA ALA A 270 -7.47 5.21 -13.33
C ALA A 270 -7.90 5.95 -12.06
N ALA A 271 -7.98 7.28 -12.15
CA ALA A 271 -8.55 8.10 -11.09
C ALA A 271 -9.99 7.67 -10.76
N GLY A 272 -10.19 7.18 -9.54
CA GLY A 272 -11.49 6.69 -9.05
C GLY A 272 -11.50 5.19 -8.75
N ASP A 273 -10.51 4.46 -9.24
CA ASP A 273 -10.35 3.05 -8.95
C ASP A 273 -9.95 2.82 -7.49
N VAL A 274 -10.31 1.67 -6.94
CA VAL A 274 -9.85 1.21 -5.62
C VAL A 274 -9.55 -0.28 -5.70
N LEU A 275 -8.39 -0.69 -5.18
CA LEU A 275 -8.07 -2.10 -4.97
C LEU A 275 -8.18 -2.43 -3.49
N ILE A 276 -9.20 -3.21 -3.14
CA ILE A 276 -9.45 -3.64 -1.76
C ILE A 276 -8.94 -5.05 -1.59
N PHE A 277 -8.24 -5.37 -0.51
CA PHE A 277 -7.73 -6.71 -0.25
C PHE A 277 -7.65 -7.05 1.22
N SER A 278 -7.71 -8.35 1.52
CA SER A 278 -7.51 -8.86 2.88
C SER A 278 -6.11 -8.54 3.38
N ILE A 279 -5.95 -8.22 4.66
CA ILE A 279 -4.61 -8.03 5.26
C ILE A 279 -3.67 -9.25 5.13
N PHE A 280 -4.21 -10.42 4.76
CA PHE A 280 -3.46 -11.65 4.51
C PHE A 280 -2.96 -11.80 3.08
N THR A 281 -3.46 -10.98 2.14
CA THR A 281 -3.01 -11.02 0.75
C THR A 281 -1.57 -10.52 0.66
N VAL A 282 -0.70 -11.36 0.09
CA VAL A 282 0.67 -10.96 -0.21
C VAL A 282 0.62 -9.92 -1.32
N HIS A 283 1.23 -8.78 -1.05
CA HIS A 283 1.23 -7.65 -1.96
C HIS A 283 2.53 -6.86 -1.87
N GLY A 284 2.83 -6.11 -2.91
CA GLY A 284 3.96 -5.20 -3.03
C GLY A 284 3.65 -4.11 -4.03
N SER A 285 4.64 -3.34 -4.46
CA SER A 285 4.45 -2.42 -5.59
C SER A 285 5.64 -2.43 -6.52
N LEU A 286 5.35 -2.14 -7.80
CA LEU A 286 6.36 -2.03 -8.84
C LEU A 286 7.29 -0.83 -8.58
N ASP A 287 8.51 -0.95 -9.06
CA ASP A 287 9.45 0.16 -9.19
C ASP A 287 8.87 1.21 -10.12
N ASN A 288 9.07 2.47 -9.77
CA ASN A 288 8.67 3.57 -10.64
C ASN A 288 9.77 3.82 -11.67
N GLN A 289 9.49 3.55 -12.94
CA GLN A 289 10.38 3.71 -14.09
C GLN A 289 9.97 4.93 -14.95
N SER A 290 9.21 5.86 -14.38
CA SER A 290 8.73 7.09 -15.01
C SER A 290 9.36 8.32 -14.36
N ASP A 291 9.07 9.50 -14.93
CA ASP A 291 9.45 10.79 -14.37
C ASP A 291 8.38 11.41 -13.45
N HIS A 292 7.26 10.71 -13.22
CA HIS A 292 6.16 11.16 -12.37
C HIS A 292 6.23 10.49 -11.00
N ILE A 293 5.97 11.23 -9.92
CA ILE A 293 5.80 10.63 -8.60
C ILE A 293 4.50 9.82 -8.61
N ARG A 294 4.59 8.53 -8.26
CA ARG A 294 3.41 7.68 -8.04
C ARG A 294 2.83 7.99 -6.67
N LEU A 295 1.60 8.52 -6.67
CA LEU A 295 0.89 8.94 -5.46
C LEU A 295 -0.24 7.96 -5.18
N SER A 296 -0.26 7.40 -3.98
CA SER A 296 -1.30 6.45 -3.56
C SER A 296 -1.46 6.46 -2.04
N SER A 297 -2.61 6.03 -1.55
CA SER A 297 -2.84 5.81 -0.12
C SER A 297 -3.33 4.39 0.15
N ASP A 298 -2.95 3.86 1.32
CA ASP A 298 -3.47 2.64 1.89
C ASP A 298 -4.25 2.97 3.18
N SER A 299 -5.57 2.79 3.17
CA SER A 299 -6.44 2.94 4.34
C SER A 299 -7.04 1.59 4.74
N ARG A 300 -7.43 1.42 6.01
CA ARG A 300 -7.91 0.14 6.54
C ARG A 300 -9.30 0.26 7.12
N TYR A 301 -10.14 -0.73 6.85
CA TYR A 301 -11.55 -0.76 7.26
C TYR A 301 -11.92 -2.11 7.85
N GLN A 302 -12.77 -2.06 8.88
CA GLN A 302 -13.32 -3.21 9.56
C GLN A 302 -14.73 -2.90 10.07
N PRO A 303 -15.52 -3.90 10.46
CA PRO A 303 -16.80 -3.66 11.11
C PRO A 303 -16.61 -2.88 12.42
N ALA A 304 -17.50 -1.92 12.69
CA ALA A 304 -17.41 -1.03 13.84
C ALA A 304 -17.53 -1.80 15.18
N SER A 305 -18.32 -2.88 15.18
CA SER A 305 -18.52 -3.77 16.33
C SER A 305 -17.26 -4.52 16.76
N LYS A 306 -16.26 -4.65 15.89
CA LYS A 306 -15.03 -5.40 16.16
C LYS A 306 -13.96 -4.52 16.80
N PRO A 307 -13.12 -5.04 17.71
CA PRO A 307 -12.01 -4.25 18.26
C PRO A 307 -11.01 -3.87 17.17
N ALA A 308 -10.43 -2.67 17.25
CA ALA A 308 -9.37 -2.21 16.35
C ALA A 308 -8.01 -2.38 17.02
N ASP A 309 -6.96 -2.52 16.21
CA ASP A 309 -5.58 -2.52 16.70
C ASP A 309 -5.22 -1.11 17.19
N ALA A 310 -5.05 -0.98 18.51
CA ALA A 310 -4.82 0.31 19.17
C ALA A 310 -3.57 1.04 18.69
N ARG A 311 -2.67 0.38 17.95
CA ARG A 311 -1.53 1.05 17.31
C ARG A 311 -1.97 2.11 16.30
N TRP A 312 -3.15 1.97 15.71
CA TRP A 312 -3.55 2.70 14.50
C TRP A 312 -4.79 3.59 14.70
N VAL A 313 -5.24 3.75 15.95
CA VAL A 313 -6.45 4.50 16.31
C VAL A 313 -6.12 5.63 17.29
N GLY A 314 -6.79 6.77 17.15
CA GLY A 314 -6.62 8.00 17.91
C GLY A 314 -6.01 9.15 17.09
N ASP A 315 -6.04 10.38 17.63
CA ASP A 315 -5.52 11.60 16.95
C ASP A 315 -4.02 11.54 16.65
N ASN A 316 -3.28 10.78 17.45
CA ASN A 316 -1.84 10.54 17.34
C ASN A 316 -1.59 9.05 17.59
N PRO A 317 -1.95 8.19 16.64
CA PRO A 317 -1.82 6.76 16.82
C PRO A 317 -0.33 6.41 16.96
N PRO A 318 0.07 5.55 17.92
CA PRO A 318 1.49 5.31 18.21
C PRO A 318 2.21 4.60 17.06
N GLY A 319 1.46 3.89 16.20
CA GLY A 319 1.97 3.18 15.03
C GLY A 319 3.11 2.22 15.33
N HIS A 320 4.04 2.08 14.38
CA HIS A 320 5.34 1.47 14.65
C HIS A 320 6.20 2.45 15.45
N GLY A 321 6.66 2.01 16.62
CA GLY A 321 7.48 2.81 17.54
C GLY A 321 7.34 2.29 18.97
N ASP A 322 8.05 2.92 19.91
CA ASP A 322 8.08 2.47 21.31
C ASP A 322 6.68 2.39 21.94
N GLY A 323 5.79 3.34 21.61
CA GLY A 323 4.39 3.31 22.07
C GLY A 323 3.55 2.17 21.48
N GLY A 324 3.99 1.59 20.36
CA GLY A 324 3.38 0.40 19.75
C GLY A 324 4.02 -0.91 20.22
N LYS A 325 5.17 -0.87 20.92
CA LYS A 325 5.84 -2.08 21.39
C LYS A 325 5.00 -2.79 22.46
N ARG A 326 4.96 -4.12 22.38
CA ARG A 326 4.28 -4.97 23.35
C ARG A 326 5.18 -6.11 23.79
N GLY A 327 5.37 -6.24 25.10
CA GLY A 327 6.05 -7.40 25.66
C GLY A 327 5.12 -8.60 25.71
N LEU A 328 5.67 -9.78 25.46
CA LEU A 328 4.99 -11.08 25.56
C LEU A 328 5.90 -12.07 26.30
N ILE A 329 5.29 -13.09 26.91
CA ILE A 329 6.02 -14.22 27.48
C ILE A 329 6.22 -15.28 26.40
N CYS A 330 7.47 -15.72 26.21
CA CYS A 330 7.88 -16.78 25.27
C CYS A 330 8.79 -17.83 25.96
#